data_AF-A0A8S8ZCD9-F1
#
_entry.id   AF-A0A8S8ZCD9-F1
#
_cell.length_a   1.000
_cell.length_b   1.000
_cell.length_c   1.000
_cell.angle_alpha   90.00
_cell.angle_beta   90.00
_cell.angle_gamma   90.00
#
_symmetry.space_group_name_H-M   'P 1'
#
loop_
_entity.id
_entity.type
_entity.pdbx_description
1 polymer ?
#
loop_
_entity_poly.entity_id
_entity_poly.type
_entity_poly.pdbx_seq_one_letter_code
_entity_poly.pdbx_strand_id
1 'polypeptide(L)'
;MQRTVSQRVVHSRFYQDCDAIGFASIGDNGMVVVLNAKDGIVQGQLEYPLIHRGDIADSVACVLAEHYSSAKPPRTVLVPAP
;
A
#
# COMPACT_ATOMS: atom_id res chain seq x y z
N MET A 1 -1.91 -21.40 5.75
CA MET A 1 -3.33 -21.31 5.31
C MET A 1 -3.89 -19.98 5.79
N GLN A 2 -3.96 -18.97 4.92
CA GLN A 2 -4.49 -17.65 5.29
C GLN A 2 -6.00 -17.70 5.12
N ARG A 3 -6.74 -17.59 6.24
CA ARG A 3 -8.19 -17.72 6.27
C ARG A 3 -8.79 -16.33 6.46
N THR A 4 -9.43 -15.79 5.44
CA THR A 4 -10.15 -14.52 5.55
C THR A 4 -11.29 -14.67 6.56
N VAL A 5 -11.19 -13.97 7.70
CA VAL A 5 -12.14 -14.12 8.82
C VAL A 5 -13.48 -13.44 8.53
N SER A 6 -13.47 -12.32 7.80
CA SER A 6 -14.67 -11.67 7.27
C SER A 6 -14.30 -10.66 6.17
N GLN A 7 -15.21 -10.41 5.23
CA GLN A 7 -15.08 -9.36 4.23
C GLN A 7 -16.25 -8.39 4.38
N ARG A 8 -15.97 -7.11 4.62
CA ARG A 8 -16.96 -6.05 4.65
C ARG A 8 -16.68 -5.08 3.51
N VAL A 9 -17.57 -5.03 2.53
CA VAL A 9 -17.46 -4.07 1.42
C VAL A 9 -17.92 -2.71 1.92
N VAL A 10 -17.00 -1.76 1.98
CA VAL A 10 -17.29 -0.37 2.33
C VAL A 10 -17.35 0.43 1.03
N HIS A 11 -18.56 0.87 0.65
CA HIS A 11 -18.74 1.75 -0.51
C HIS A 11 -18.61 3.21 -0.07
N SER A 12 -17.55 3.89 -0.49
CA SER A 12 -17.27 5.27 -0.10
C SER A 12 -16.90 6.08 -1.33
N ARG A 13 -17.44 7.30 -1.44
CA ARG A 13 -17.03 8.26 -2.47
C ARG A 13 -15.62 8.81 -2.22
N PHE A 14 -15.08 8.64 -1.02
CA PHE A 14 -13.76 9.14 -0.65
C PHE A 14 -12.62 8.19 -1.07
N TYR A 15 -12.89 6.90 -1.23
CA TYR A 15 -11.91 5.87 -1.60
C TYR A 15 -12.11 5.37 -3.03
N GLN A 16 -12.63 6.23 -3.91
CA GLN A 16 -12.81 5.89 -5.33
C GLN A 16 -11.48 5.95 -6.09
N ASP A 17 -10.68 6.97 -5.82
CA ASP A 17 -9.37 7.19 -6.44
C ASP A 17 -8.29 7.29 -5.35
N CYS A 18 -7.72 6.15 -4.98
CA CYS A 18 -6.68 6.10 -3.96
C CYS A 18 -5.72 4.95 -4.18
N ASP A 19 -4.50 5.14 -3.69
CA ASP A 19 -3.56 4.04 -3.52
C ASP A 19 -3.54 3.65 -2.05
N ALA A 20 -3.63 2.35 -1.76
CA ALA A 20 -3.51 1.82 -0.42
C ALA A 20 -2.19 1.09 -0.24
N ILE A 21 -1.46 1.44 0.82
CA ILE A 21 -0.13 0.92 1.10
C ILE A 21 -0.22 -0.13 2.20
N GLY A 22 0.17 -1.35 1.87
CA GLY A 22 0.36 -2.45 2.81
C GLY A 22 1.82 -2.58 3.21
N PHE A 23 2.08 -3.02 4.45
CA PHE A 23 3.42 -3.37 4.92
C PHE A 23 3.38 -4.68 5.71
N ALA A 24 4.38 -5.53 5.51
CA ALA A 24 4.66 -6.69 6.35
C ALA A 24 6.16 -6.96 6.41
N SER A 25 6.63 -7.58 7.49
CA SER A 25 8.02 -8.01 7.62
C SER A 25 8.17 -9.34 8.39
N ILE A 26 9.23 -10.07 8.10
CA ILE A 26 9.68 -11.26 8.83
C ILE A 26 11.20 -11.15 9.01
N GLY A 27 11.64 -10.92 10.25
CA GLY A 27 13.02 -10.51 10.51
C GLY A 27 13.33 -9.21 9.76
N ASP A 28 14.45 -9.20 9.04
CA ASP A 28 14.89 -8.02 8.27
C ASP A 28 14.28 -7.97 6.86
N ASN A 29 13.53 -8.99 6.43
CA ASN A 29 12.88 -8.98 5.13
C ASN A 29 11.51 -8.29 5.25
N GLY A 30 11.34 -7.18 4.54
CA GLY A 30 10.10 -6.42 4.43
C GLY A 30 9.47 -6.53 3.05
N MET A 31 8.17 -6.27 2.99
CA MET A 31 7.40 -6.12 1.76
C MET A 31 6.48 -4.91 1.92
N VAL A 32 6.55 -3.98 0.98
CA VAL A 32 5.55 -2.93 0.79
C VAL A 32 4.70 -3.29 -0.42
N VAL A 33 3.38 -3.19 -0.28
CA VAL A 33 2.43 -3.41 -1.38
C VAL A 33 1.72 -2.12 -1.69
N VAL A 34 1.68 -1.72 -2.96
CA VAL A 34 0.87 -0.60 -3.45
C VAL A 34 -0.33 -1.18 -4.20
N LEU A 35 -1.53 -0.93 -3.68
CA LEU A 35 -2.79 -1.30 -4.33
C LEU A 35 -3.41 -0.06 -4.95
N ASN A 36 -3.51 -0.02 -6.28
CA ASN A 36 -4.09 1.11 -6.98
C ASN A 36 -5.60 0.92 -7.14
N ALA A 37 -6.40 1.91 -6.74
CA ALA A 37 -7.83 1.94 -6.97
C ALA A 37 -8.24 3.20 -7.74
N LYS A 38 -9.13 3.02 -8.72
CA LYS A 38 -9.71 4.09 -9.53
C LYS A 38 -11.18 3.81 -9.78
N ASP A 39 -12.03 4.84 -9.65
CA ASP A 39 -13.49 4.73 -9.74
C ASP A 39 -14.08 3.62 -8.84
N GLY A 40 -13.43 3.36 -7.70
CA GLY A 40 -13.82 2.31 -6.74
C GLY A 40 -13.43 0.88 -7.16
N ILE A 41 -12.63 0.72 -8.22
CA ILE A 41 -12.17 -0.56 -8.74
C ILE A 41 -10.65 -0.67 -8.55
N VAL A 42 -10.20 -1.79 -7.99
CA VAL A 42 -8.76 -2.12 -7.92
C VAL A 42 -8.24 -2.34 -9.33
N GLN A 43 -7.28 -1.51 -9.72
CA GLN A 43 -6.65 -1.55 -11.04
C GLN A 43 -5.46 -2.51 -11.07
N GLY A 44 -4.75 -2.65 -9.95
CA GLY A 44 -3.57 -3.49 -9.86
C GLY A 44 -2.92 -3.45 -8.49
N GLN A 45 -1.90 -4.29 -8.34
CA GLN A 45 -1.03 -4.32 -7.16
C GLN A 45 0.44 -4.35 -7.62
N LEU A 46 1.31 -3.68 -6.87
CA LEU A 46 2.75 -3.78 -7.01
C LEU A 46 3.39 -4.16 -5.68
N GLU A 47 4.41 -5.02 -5.75
CA GLU A 47 5.12 -5.53 -4.59
C GLU A 47 6.57 -5.03 -4.60
N TYR A 48 7.00 -4.48 -3.47
CA TYR A 48 8.33 -3.92 -3.26
C TYR A 48 9.03 -4.65 -2.10
N PRO A 49 9.80 -5.71 -2.39
CA PRO A 49 10.62 -6.37 -1.38
C PRO A 49 11.76 -5.43 -0.97
N LEU A 50 12.01 -5.33 0.34
CA LEU A 50 13.05 -4.45 0.89
C LEU A 50 13.68 -5.03 2.16
N ILE A 51 14.83 -4.47 2.55
CA ILE A 51 15.42 -4.76 3.86
C ILE A 51 14.86 -3.76 4.87
N HIS A 52 14.10 -4.26 5.84
CA HIS A 52 13.45 -3.47 6.88
C HIS A 52 14.28 -3.51 8.17
N ARG A 53 14.63 -2.34 8.71
CA ARG A 53 15.49 -2.21 9.91
C ARG A 53 14.78 -1.60 11.12
N GLY A 54 13.46 -1.70 11.18
CA GLY A 54 12.67 -1.39 12.37
C GLY A 54 11.71 -0.22 12.24
N ASP A 55 11.92 0.70 11.30
CA ASP A 55 10.98 1.80 11.05
C ASP A 55 10.14 1.55 9.78
N ILE A 56 8.82 1.42 10.00
CA ILE A 56 7.83 1.17 8.95
C ILE A 56 7.65 2.44 8.11
N ALA A 57 7.64 3.62 8.72
CA ALA A 57 7.44 4.88 8.02
C ALA A 57 8.61 5.14 7.05
N ASP A 58 9.85 4.90 7.48
CA ASP A 58 11.02 5.03 6.61
C ASP A 58 10.99 4.04 5.44
N SER A 59 10.61 2.79 5.72
CA SER A 59 10.51 1.73 4.71
C SER A 59 9.45 2.08 3.65
N VAL A 60 8.28 2.53 4.10
CA VAL A 60 7.19 2.97 3.23
C VAL A 60 7.59 4.22 2.45
N ALA A 61 8.19 5.23 3.08
CA ALA A 61 8.60 6.47 2.44
C ALA A 61 9.61 6.23 1.31
N CYS A 62 10.58 5.32 1.53
CA CYS A 62 11.56 4.92 0.52
C CYS A 62 10.87 4.34 -0.72
N VAL A 63 9.94 3.39 -0.52
CA VAL A 63 9.19 2.78 -1.62
C VAL A 63 8.28 3.78 -2.32
N LEU A 64 7.61 4.67 -1.59
CA LEU A 64 6.74 5.68 -2.20
C LEU A 64 7.54 6.67 -3.06
N ALA A 65 8.74 7.05 -2.63
CA ALA A 65 9.63 7.92 -3.40
C ALA A 65 10.06 7.26 -4.72
N GLU A 66 10.34 5.95 -4.70
CA GLU A 66 10.62 5.17 -5.91
C GLU A 66 9.37 5.02 -6.80
N HIS A 67 8.26 4.59 -6.23
CA HIS A 67 7.02 4.29 -6.94
C HIS A 67 6.48 5.51 -7.69
N TYR A 68 6.51 6.69 -7.06
CA TYR A 68 6.04 7.95 -7.66
C TYR A 68 7.15 8.77 -8.32
N SER A 69 8.35 8.22 -8.51
CA SER A 69 9.43 8.92 -9.23
C SER A 69 9.08 9.20 -10.70
N SER A 70 8.25 8.36 -11.31
CA SER A 70 7.85 8.45 -12.72
C SER A 70 6.34 8.58 -12.95
N ALA A 71 5.55 8.59 -11.88
CA ALA A 71 4.10 8.66 -11.92
C ALA A 71 3.55 9.62 -10.88
N LYS A 72 2.47 10.34 -11.23
CA LYS A 72 1.79 11.23 -10.29
C LYS A 72 0.92 10.39 -9.34
N PRO A 73 1.02 10.56 -8.02
CA PRO A 73 0.13 9.88 -7.07
C PRO A 73 -1.34 10.29 -7.27
N PRO A 74 -2.29 9.42 -6.87
CA PRO A 74 -3.72 9.75 -6.87
C PRO A 74 -4.03 10.84 -5.83
N ARG A 75 -5.32 11.22 -5.74
CA ARG A 75 -5.77 12.25 -4.80
C ARG A 75 -5.48 11.89 -3.34
N THR A 76 -5.53 10.60 -3.01
CA THR A 76 -5.37 10.10 -1.66
C THR A 76 -4.43 8.89 -1.68
N VAL A 77 -3.41 8.90 -0.82
CA VAL A 77 -2.58 7.72 -0.54
C VAL A 77 -2.81 7.33 0.92
N LEU A 78 -3.25 6.10 1.14
CA LEU A 78 -3.53 5.56 2.47
C LEU A 78 -2.30 4.79 2.95
N VAL A 79 -1.63 5.27 4.00
CA VAL A 79 -0.41 4.68 4.55
C VAL A 79 -0.68 3.92 5.85
N PRO A 80 0.09 2.85 6.15
CA PRO A 80 -0.15 1.98 7.31
C PRO A 80 0.35 2.58 8.64
N ALA A 81 1.08 3.69 8.61
CA ALA A 81 1.58 4.44 9.76
C ALA A 81 1.17 5.93 9.64
N PRO A 82 0.91 6.64 10.76
CA PRO A 82 0.53 8.06 10.74
C PRO A 82 1.60 9.00 10.18
#